data_AF-X1FDJ7-F1
#
_entry.id   AF-X1FDJ7-F1
#
_cell.length_a   1.000
_cell.length_b   1.000
_cell.length_c   1.000
_cell.angle_alpha   90.00
_cell.angle_beta   90.00
_cell.angle_gamma   90.00
#
_symmetry.space_group_name_H-M   'P 1'
#
loop_
_entity.id
_entity.type
_entity.pdbx_description
1 polymer ?
#
loop_
_entity_poly.entity_id
_entity_poly.type
_entity_poly.pdbx_seq_one_letter_code
_entity_poly.pdbx_strand_id
1 'polypeptide(L)'
;MSYKPSWNSLKTHITPTWFLDAKFGIYTHWGVYSVPACGPNGSWYPHNMYCEGTPQYEYHVKTYGHPSKFGYKDFIPMFKAEKFDADEWAELFKKAGAQFAGPVGEHHDGFSMWDSQVNEWNAAKMGPKRDVVGELEKAIRKQSMRFMVSLHHATNWWIYPHWKKEYDTSDPRYAGLYGPLHNLEWAQNMPKLKGKIGWKLQDKPSKEYLDKWLSKIREVIDKYQIDMLWFDSGLNLPMNK
;
A
#
# COMPACT_ATOMS: atom_id res chain seq x y z
N MET A 1 3.48 -28.86 13.42
CA MET A 1 2.21 -28.48 14.11
C MET A 1 1.33 -27.77 13.09
N SER A 2 0.02 -28.00 13.10
CA SER A 2 -0.94 -27.28 12.25
C SER A 2 -1.68 -26.23 13.06
N TYR A 3 -1.81 -25.01 12.54
CA TYR A 3 -2.63 -23.95 13.14
C TYR A 3 -4.10 -24.10 12.72
N LYS A 4 -5.02 -23.68 13.59
CA LYS A 4 -6.45 -23.45 13.29
C LYS A 4 -6.71 -21.95 13.19
N PRO A 5 -7.72 -21.50 12.41
CA PRO A 5 -8.06 -20.08 12.28
C PRO A 5 -8.83 -19.57 13.52
N SER A 6 -8.21 -19.62 14.70
CA SER A 6 -8.78 -19.14 15.96
C SER A 6 -7.71 -18.54 16.86
N TRP A 7 -8.07 -17.55 17.67
CA TRP A 7 -7.13 -16.89 18.58
C TRP A 7 -6.45 -17.86 19.54
N ASN A 8 -7.19 -18.86 20.04
CA ASN A 8 -6.62 -19.88 20.92
C ASN A 8 -5.54 -20.72 20.26
N SER A 9 -5.63 -20.97 18.95
CA SER A 9 -4.58 -21.66 18.21
C SER A 9 -3.45 -20.74 17.80
N LEU A 10 -3.73 -19.51 17.39
CA LEU A 10 -2.70 -18.59 16.86
C LEU A 10 -1.82 -18.01 17.97
N LYS A 11 -2.36 -17.80 19.18
CA LYS A 11 -1.59 -17.29 20.32
C LYS A 11 -0.47 -18.24 20.78
N THR A 12 -0.44 -19.50 20.31
CA THR A 12 0.64 -20.44 20.59
C THR A 12 1.82 -20.29 19.62
N HIS A 13 1.71 -19.46 18.58
CA HIS A 13 2.81 -19.13 17.70
C HIS A 13 3.84 -18.31 18.47
N ILE A 14 5.09 -18.79 18.53
CA ILE A 14 6.20 -18.08 19.19
C ILE A 14 6.98 -17.26 18.16
N THR A 15 7.54 -16.13 18.60
CA THR A 15 8.46 -15.36 17.76
C THR A 15 9.66 -16.22 17.38
N PRO A 16 9.97 -16.39 16.08
CA PRO A 16 11.11 -17.21 15.66
C PRO A 16 12.44 -16.65 16.18
N THR A 17 13.35 -17.53 16.58
CA THR A 17 14.67 -17.15 17.13
C THR A 17 15.46 -16.25 16.17
N TRP A 18 15.40 -16.51 14.86
CA TRP A 18 16.09 -15.68 13.88
C TRP A 18 15.71 -14.20 13.98
N PHE A 19 14.44 -13.88 14.27
CA PHE A 19 13.97 -12.50 14.35
C PHE A 19 14.44 -11.85 15.65
N LEU A 20 14.44 -12.61 16.74
CA LEU A 20 15.03 -12.18 18.00
C LEU A 20 16.51 -11.87 17.83
N ASP A 21 17.25 -12.68 17.07
CA ASP A 21 18.69 -12.51 16.84
C ASP A 21 19.02 -11.43 15.82
N ALA A 22 18.12 -11.16 14.88
CA ALA A 22 18.34 -10.25 13.76
C ALA A 22 18.66 -8.81 14.20
N LYS A 23 17.95 -8.29 15.22
CA LYS A 23 18.02 -6.92 15.79
C LYS A 23 17.74 -5.76 14.83
N PHE A 24 18.23 -5.82 13.60
CA PHE A 24 18.20 -4.75 12.63
C PHE A 24 17.79 -5.25 11.24
N GLY A 25 16.90 -4.50 10.61
CA GLY A 25 16.45 -4.73 9.24
C GLY A 25 16.04 -3.43 8.56
N ILE A 26 15.95 -3.47 7.24
CA ILE A 26 15.66 -2.29 6.40
C ILE A 26 14.47 -2.60 5.49
N TYR A 27 13.50 -1.69 5.46
CA TYR A 27 12.43 -1.75 4.49
C TYR A 27 12.21 -0.39 3.82
N THR A 28 11.52 -0.39 2.68
CA THR A 28 11.45 0.79 1.81
C THR A 28 10.01 1.17 1.47
N HIS A 29 9.67 2.43 1.74
CA HIS A 29 8.48 3.09 1.20
C HIS A 29 8.80 3.67 -0.17
N TRP A 30 8.56 2.88 -1.21
CA TRP A 30 8.79 3.29 -2.58
C TRP A 30 7.70 2.73 -3.50
N GLY A 31 7.11 3.59 -4.31
CA GLY A 31 5.99 3.25 -5.20
C GLY A 31 5.53 4.46 -6.01
N VAL A 32 4.32 4.42 -6.54
CA VAL A 32 3.77 5.51 -7.39
C VAL A 32 3.74 6.85 -6.64
N TYR A 33 3.46 6.82 -5.34
CA TYR A 33 3.48 7.99 -4.45
C TYR A 33 4.86 8.66 -4.34
N SER A 34 5.94 8.01 -4.77
CA SER A 34 7.27 8.60 -4.84
C SER A 34 7.46 9.53 -6.05
N VAL A 35 6.67 9.38 -7.12
CA VAL A 35 6.75 10.22 -8.33
C VAL A 35 6.60 11.72 -8.05
N PRO A 36 5.54 12.19 -7.34
CA PRO A 36 5.37 13.62 -7.09
C PRO A 36 6.38 14.19 -6.09
N ALA A 37 7.08 13.34 -5.33
CA ALA A 37 8.14 13.68 -4.37
C ALA A 37 7.80 14.88 -3.44
N CYS A 38 6.56 14.93 -2.94
CA CYS A 38 6.03 16.11 -2.26
C CYS A 38 5.43 15.81 -0.87
N GLY A 39 5.74 16.68 0.07
CA GLY A 39 5.22 16.68 1.43
C GLY A 39 6.12 15.99 2.45
N PRO A 40 5.92 16.27 3.75
CA PRO A 40 6.73 15.68 4.83
C PRO A 40 6.52 14.17 4.97
N ASN A 41 5.38 13.67 4.47
CA ASN A 41 5.13 12.25 4.28
C ASN A 41 4.61 12.05 2.84
N GLY A 42 5.53 11.69 1.94
CA GLY A 42 5.24 11.47 0.53
C GLY A 42 4.32 10.27 0.26
N SER A 43 4.31 9.25 1.13
CA SER A 43 3.44 8.08 0.95
C SER A 43 1.95 8.38 1.16
N TRP A 44 1.66 9.55 1.74
CA TRP A 44 0.31 10.10 1.93
C TRP A 44 -0.12 11.09 0.84
N TYR A 45 0.73 11.35 -0.16
CA TYR A 45 0.35 12.14 -1.32
C TYR A 45 -0.97 11.67 -2.00
N PRO A 46 -1.23 10.35 -2.19
CA PRO A 46 -2.45 9.87 -2.84
C PRO A 46 -3.74 10.30 -2.11
N HIS A 47 -3.70 10.48 -0.80
CA HIS A 47 -4.82 11.00 -0.01
C HIS A 47 -4.87 12.53 -0.05
N ASN A 48 -3.73 13.16 0.28
CA ASN A 48 -3.68 14.60 0.53
C ASN A 48 -3.87 15.41 -0.76
N MET A 49 -3.52 14.88 -1.94
CA MET A 49 -3.76 15.56 -3.21
C MET A 49 -5.25 15.79 -3.54
N TYR A 50 -6.18 15.12 -2.85
CA TYR A 50 -7.62 15.34 -2.98
C TYR A 50 -8.22 16.13 -1.81
N CYS A 51 -7.38 16.51 -0.83
CA CYS A 51 -7.80 17.26 0.36
C CYS A 51 -7.46 18.75 0.17
N GLU A 52 -8.46 19.53 -0.27
CA GLU A 52 -8.37 20.98 -0.44
C GLU A 52 -7.79 21.69 0.80
N GLY A 53 -6.86 22.62 0.57
CA GLY A 53 -6.17 23.37 1.62
C GLY A 53 -5.00 22.62 2.29
N THR A 54 -4.66 21.40 1.83
CA THR A 54 -3.39 20.78 2.22
C THR A 54 -2.23 21.26 1.32
N PRO A 55 -0.98 21.29 1.84
CA PRO A 55 0.18 21.64 1.01
C PRO A 55 0.34 20.75 -0.24
N GLN A 56 0.04 19.45 -0.13
CA GLN A 56 0.10 18.54 -1.27
C GLN A 56 -0.98 18.83 -2.32
N TYR A 57 -2.21 19.19 -1.91
CA TYR A 57 -3.25 19.64 -2.85
C TYR A 57 -2.83 20.91 -3.59
N GLU A 58 -2.34 21.92 -2.88
CA GLU A 58 -1.89 23.18 -3.47
C GLU A 58 -0.75 22.96 -4.47
N TYR A 59 0.24 22.13 -4.09
CA TYR A 59 1.30 21.71 -4.99
C TYR A 59 0.77 20.94 -6.20
N HIS A 60 -0.21 20.05 -6.01
CA HIS A 60 -0.80 19.26 -7.08
C HIS A 60 -1.47 20.16 -8.12
N VAL A 61 -2.32 21.09 -7.66
CA VAL A 61 -3.01 22.07 -8.53
C VAL A 61 -2.01 22.92 -9.31
N LYS A 62 -0.94 23.39 -8.65
CA LYS A 62 0.08 24.22 -9.27
C LYS A 62 0.92 23.46 -10.32
N THR A 63 1.20 22.18 -10.09
CA THR A 63 2.19 21.41 -10.85
C THR A 63 1.56 20.55 -11.94
N TYR A 64 0.42 19.92 -11.65
CA TYR A 64 -0.24 18.94 -12.52
C TYR A 64 -1.64 19.37 -12.95
N GLY A 65 -2.23 20.37 -12.26
CA GLY A 65 -3.59 20.84 -12.49
C GLY A 65 -4.58 20.29 -11.46
N HIS A 66 -5.86 20.63 -11.62
CA HIS A 66 -6.89 20.23 -10.67
C HIS A 66 -7.05 18.69 -10.62
N PRO A 67 -7.30 18.07 -9.45
CA PRO A 67 -7.43 16.60 -9.33
C PRO A 67 -8.51 15.94 -10.20
N SER A 68 -9.49 16.71 -10.68
CA SER A 68 -10.49 16.23 -11.65
C SER A 68 -9.98 16.14 -13.09
N LYS A 69 -8.79 16.66 -13.37
CA LYS A 69 -8.13 16.65 -14.68
C LYS A 69 -6.88 15.77 -14.68
N PHE A 70 -6.13 15.80 -13.59
CA PHE A 70 -5.00 14.94 -13.34
C PHE A 70 -5.19 14.31 -11.96
N GLY A 71 -5.51 13.03 -11.90
CA GLY A 71 -5.69 12.31 -10.64
C GLY A 71 -4.56 11.33 -10.38
N TYR A 72 -4.62 10.64 -9.24
CA TYR A 72 -3.49 9.83 -8.76
C TYR A 72 -3.08 8.72 -9.75
N LYS A 73 -4.03 8.09 -10.44
CA LYS A 73 -3.77 7.07 -11.47
C LYS A 73 -2.84 7.58 -12.58
N ASP A 74 -2.83 8.89 -12.84
CA ASP A 74 -2.07 9.49 -13.93
C ASP A 74 -0.55 9.54 -13.61
N PHE A 75 -0.16 9.34 -12.34
CA PHE A 75 1.24 9.12 -11.95
C PHE A 75 1.76 7.72 -12.27
N ILE A 76 0.88 6.72 -12.43
CA ILE A 76 1.29 5.33 -12.69
C ILE A 76 2.18 5.21 -13.95
N PRO A 77 1.83 5.77 -15.13
CA PRO A 77 2.72 5.70 -16.30
C PRO A 77 4.03 6.50 -16.12
N MET A 78 4.10 7.41 -15.14
CA MET A 78 5.32 8.16 -14.82
C MET A 78 6.24 7.41 -13.86
N PHE A 79 5.71 6.44 -13.10
CA PHE A 79 6.51 5.57 -12.25
C PHE A 79 7.19 4.48 -13.07
N LYS A 80 8.36 4.79 -13.63
CA LYS A 80 9.06 3.89 -14.57
C LYS A 80 10.17 3.02 -13.96
N ALA A 81 10.67 3.38 -12.78
CA ALA A 81 11.78 2.68 -12.12
C ALA A 81 13.04 2.51 -13.02
N GLU A 82 13.37 3.50 -13.86
CA GLU A 82 14.41 3.39 -14.90
C GLU A 82 15.81 3.08 -14.36
N LYS A 83 16.09 3.47 -13.11
CA LYS A 83 17.38 3.24 -12.42
C LYS A 83 17.28 2.27 -11.24
N PHE A 84 16.18 1.54 -11.14
CA PHE A 84 16.00 0.59 -10.05
C PHE A 84 16.80 -0.69 -10.32
N ASP A 85 17.65 -1.05 -9.37
CA ASP A 85 18.42 -2.29 -9.34
C ASP A 85 18.24 -2.96 -7.97
N ALA A 86 17.67 -4.16 -7.98
CA ALA A 86 17.39 -4.93 -6.77
C ALA A 86 18.68 -5.47 -6.11
N ASP A 87 19.68 -5.86 -6.91
CA ASP A 87 20.97 -6.35 -6.43
C ASP A 87 21.73 -5.21 -5.74
N GLU A 88 21.73 -3.99 -6.33
CA GLU A 88 22.36 -2.80 -5.72
C GLU A 88 21.75 -2.50 -4.33
N TRP A 89 20.42 -2.53 -4.22
CA TRP A 89 19.73 -2.29 -2.96
C TRP A 89 20.05 -3.37 -1.94
N ALA A 90 19.98 -4.65 -2.32
CA ALA A 90 20.28 -5.75 -1.42
C ALA A 90 21.74 -5.70 -0.92
N GLU A 91 22.70 -5.40 -1.79
CA GLU A 91 24.09 -5.19 -1.40
C GLU A 91 24.24 -4.04 -0.40
N LEU A 92 23.57 -2.92 -0.64
CA LEU A 92 23.59 -1.77 0.26
C LEU A 92 23.00 -2.13 1.64
N PHE A 93 21.86 -2.82 1.66
CA PHE A 93 21.24 -3.26 2.91
C PHE A 93 22.15 -4.22 3.69
N LYS A 94 22.82 -5.13 2.99
CA LYS A 94 23.80 -6.04 3.61
C LYS A 94 24.98 -5.28 4.19
N LYS A 95 25.55 -4.33 3.43
CA LYS A 95 26.65 -3.46 3.87
C LYS A 95 26.26 -2.61 5.09
N ALA A 96 25.00 -2.20 5.19
CA ALA A 96 24.46 -1.51 6.36
C ALA A 96 24.27 -2.42 7.59
N GLY A 97 24.45 -3.74 7.46
CA GLY A 97 24.35 -4.71 8.55
C GLY A 97 22.96 -5.31 8.76
N ALA A 98 22.01 -5.06 7.84
CA ALA A 98 20.67 -5.61 7.93
C ALA A 98 20.69 -7.15 7.93
N GLN A 99 19.87 -7.75 8.79
CA GLN A 99 19.67 -9.21 8.85
C GLN A 99 18.38 -9.62 8.13
N PHE A 100 17.45 -8.68 7.97
CA PHE A 100 16.25 -8.83 7.16
C PHE A 100 15.99 -7.55 6.37
N ALA A 101 15.42 -7.69 5.18
CA ALA A 101 15.03 -6.54 4.39
C ALA A 101 13.84 -6.81 3.47
N GLY A 102 13.24 -5.75 2.94
CA GLY A 102 12.30 -5.87 1.82
C GLY A 102 11.44 -4.63 1.55
N PRO A 103 10.52 -4.72 0.59
CA PRO A 103 9.72 -3.58 0.17
C PRO A 103 8.42 -3.42 0.95
N VAL A 104 7.84 -2.23 0.85
CA VAL A 104 6.38 -2.10 0.90
C VAL A 104 5.81 -2.72 -0.38
N GLY A 105 5.16 -3.88 -0.23
CA GLY A 105 4.55 -4.60 -1.34
C GLY A 105 3.29 -3.90 -1.86
N GLU A 106 2.53 -3.26 -0.97
CA GLU A 106 1.45 -2.36 -1.33
C GLU A 106 1.20 -1.38 -0.18
N HIS A 107 1.16 -0.08 -0.49
CA HIS A 107 0.87 0.96 0.50
C HIS A 107 -0.66 1.17 0.60
N HIS A 108 -1.10 2.31 1.13
CA HIS A 108 -2.53 2.66 1.19
C HIS A 108 -3.14 2.94 -0.19
N ASP A 109 -2.32 3.15 -1.22
CA ASP A 109 -2.73 3.67 -2.53
C ASP A 109 -3.32 2.61 -3.47
N GLY A 110 -3.34 1.35 -3.06
CA GLY A 110 -3.96 0.24 -3.80
C GLY A 110 -3.15 -0.29 -4.98
N PHE A 111 -1.94 0.22 -5.20
CA PHE A 111 -1.03 -0.22 -6.25
C PHE A 111 -0.09 -1.32 -5.75
N SER A 112 -0.23 -2.52 -6.30
CA SER A 112 0.59 -3.68 -5.90
C SER A 112 1.96 -3.63 -6.58
N MET A 113 3.05 -3.68 -5.81
CA MET A 113 4.43 -3.64 -6.32
C MET A 113 4.94 -5.00 -6.84
N TRP A 114 4.05 -5.96 -7.05
CA TRP A 114 4.37 -7.32 -7.50
C TRP A 114 3.53 -7.75 -8.71
N ASP A 115 3.86 -8.85 -9.36
CA ASP A 115 3.02 -9.40 -10.45
C ASP A 115 1.74 -10.03 -9.90
N SER A 116 0.75 -9.18 -9.59
CA SER A 116 -0.51 -9.63 -8.98
C SER A 116 -1.51 -10.18 -10.01
N GLN A 117 -2.11 -11.32 -9.66
CA GLN A 117 -3.23 -11.91 -10.38
C GLN A 117 -4.58 -11.44 -9.83
N VAL A 118 -4.62 -11.02 -8.55
CA VAL A 118 -5.86 -10.55 -7.89
C VAL A 118 -6.01 -9.02 -7.95
N ASN A 119 -4.97 -8.31 -8.39
CA ASN A 119 -5.02 -6.87 -8.63
C ASN A 119 -4.39 -6.53 -9.97
N GLU A 120 -5.17 -5.98 -10.90
CA GLU A 120 -4.65 -5.54 -12.20
C GLU A 120 -3.77 -4.27 -12.09
N TRP A 121 -3.98 -3.48 -11.04
CA TRP A 121 -3.22 -2.26 -10.74
C TRP A 121 -1.92 -2.62 -10.05
N ASN A 122 -0.95 -3.04 -10.85
CA ASN A 122 0.31 -3.53 -10.33
C ASN A 122 1.53 -3.18 -11.19
N ALA A 123 2.71 -3.24 -10.58
CA ALA A 123 3.99 -2.86 -11.17
C ALA A 123 4.42 -3.75 -12.35
N ALA A 124 3.98 -5.01 -12.42
CA ALA A 124 4.29 -5.89 -13.55
C ALA A 124 3.47 -5.52 -14.80
N LYS A 125 2.22 -5.08 -14.59
CA LYS A 125 1.28 -4.72 -15.67
C LYS A 125 1.31 -3.25 -16.03
N MET A 126 1.79 -2.37 -15.17
CA MET A 126 1.75 -0.91 -15.37
C MET A 126 3.08 -0.28 -14.95
N GLY A 127 3.25 1.03 -15.21
CA GLY A 127 4.44 1.78 -14.77
C GLY A 127 5.76 1.08 -15.14
N PRO A 128 6.50 0.51 -14.16
CA PRO A 128 7.83 -0.06 -14.39
C PRO A 128 7.83 -1.37 -15.20
N LYS A 129 6.68 -2.04 -15.35
CA LYS A 129 6.56 -3.35 -16.00
C LYS A 129 7.49 -4.42 -15.41
N ARG A 130 7.59 -4.44 -14.08
CA ARG A 130 8.51 -5.27 -13.29
C ARG A 130 7.81 -5.85 -12.07
N ASP A 131 8.16 -7.09 -11.72
CA ASP A 131 7.82 -7.67 -10.42
C ASP A 131 8.83 -7.20 -9.36
N VAL A 132 8.66 -5.98 -8.86
CA VAL A 132 9.61 -5.34 -7.93
C VAL A 132 9.79 -6.16 -6.64
N VAL A 133 8.70 -6.69 -6.09
CA VAL A 133 8.77 -7.57 -4.91
C VAL A 133 9.54 -8.85 -5.22
N GLY A 134 9.26 -9.51 -6.34
CA GLY A 134 9.98 -10.72 -6.75
C GLY A 134 11.45 -10.51 -7.10
N GLU A 135 11.82 -9.36 -7.66
CA GLU A 135 13.22 -9.01 -7.91
C GLU A 135 13.97 -8.75 -6.60
N LEU A 136 13.38 -8.01 -5.65
CA LEU A 136 13.98 -7.78 -4.33
C LEU A 136 14.07 -9.05 -3.50
N GLU A 137 13.08 -9.94 -3.57
CA GLU A 137 13.11 -11.24 -2.90
C GLU A 137 14.39 -12.02 -3.27
N LYS A 138 14.63 -12.20 -4.57
CA LYS A 138 15.80 -12.92 -5.09
C LYS A 138 17.10 -12.25 -4.66
N ALA A 139 17.20 -10.93 -4.81
CA ALA A 139 18.40 -10.17 -4.49
C ALA A 139 18.73 -10.20 -2.98
N ILE A 140 17.73 -10.02 -2.12
CA ILE A 140 17.90 -10.01 -0.67
C ILE A 140 18.30 -11.40 -0.16
N ARG A 141 17.70 -12.47 -0.69
CA ARG A 141 18.08 -13.85 -0.33
C ARG A 141 19.48 -14.20 -0.81
N LYS A 142 19.90 -13.73 -1.99
CA LYS A 142 21.27 -13.88 -2.50
C LYS A 142 22.32 -13.27 -1.54
N GLN A 143 21.95 -12.23 -0.79
CA GLN A 143 22.77 -11.63 0.27
C GLN A 143 22.66 -12.33 1.64
N SER A 144 21.99 -13.49 1.70
CA SER A 144 21.74 -14.27 2.91
C SER A 144 21.01 -13.49 4.00
N MET A 145 20.13 -12.57 3.62
CA MET A 145 19.21 -11.87 4.51
C MET A 145 17.82 -12.52 4.47
N ARG A 146 17.07 -12.37 5.55
CA ARG A 146 15.64 -12.76 5.61
C ARG A 146 14.81 -11.76 4.81
N PHE A 147 13.78 -12.25 4.13
CA PHE A 147 12.95 -11.41 3.27
C PHE A 147 11.63 -11.04 3.94
N MET A 148 11.31 -9.75 3.96
CA MET A 148 10.06 -9.25 4.51
C MET A 148 9.24 -8.49 3.47
N VAL A 149 7.92 -8.48 3.63
CA VAL A 149 7.05 -7.61 2.84
C VAL A 149 6.13 -6.83 3.77
N SER A 150 5.97 -5.54 3.50
CA SER A 150 5.07 -4.64 4.22
C SER A 150 3.79 -4.43 3.43
N LEU A 151 2.63 -4.64 4.05
CA LEU A 151 1.31 -4.49 3.43
C LEU A 151 0.45 -3.50 4.23
N HIS A 152 0.06 -2.40 3.60
CA HIS A 152 -0.63 -1.28 4.21
C HIS A 152 -2.02 -1.07 3.59
N HIS A 153 -2.45 -2.02 2.77
CA HIS A 153 -3.64 -1.93 1.93
C HIS A 153 -4.96 -2.03 2.69
N ALA A 154 -4.95 -2.31 4.00
CA ALA A 154 -6.17 -2.20 4.81
C ALA A 154 -6.73 -0.77 4.81
N THR A 155 -5.83 0.22 4.86
CA THR A 155 -6.18 1.65 4.92
C THR A 155 -6.72 2.19 3.59
N ASN A 156 -6.56 1.48 2.47
CA ASN A 156 -7.02 1.90 1.14
C ASN A 156 -8.50 2.28 1.12
N TRP A 157 -9.35 1.49 1.80
CA TRP A 157 -10.78 1.75 1.97
C TRP A 157 -11.08 3.18 2.44
N TRP A 158 -10.23 3.77 3.28
CA TRP A 158 -10.56 4.99 4.01
C TRP A 158 -9.99 6.28 3.42
N ILE A 159 -9.05 6.18 2.47
CA ILE A 159 -8.23 7.33 2.06
C ILE A 159 -8.71 8.06 0.81
N TYR A 160 -9.72 7.56 0.10
CA TYR A 160 -10.20 8.18 -1.13
C TYR A 160 -11.60 8.80 -0.97
N PRO A 161 -11.83 10.04 -1.47
CA PRO A 161 -13.12 10.71 -1.35
C PRO A 161 -14.07 10.26 -2.48
N HIS A 162 -14.61 9.04 -2.40
CA HIS A 162 -15.54 8.47 -3.39
C HIS A 162 -16.85 9.28 -3.60
N TRP A 163 -17.16 10.20 -2.69
CA TRP A 163 -18.33 11.08 -2.79
C TRP A 163 -18.10 12.32 -3.68
N LYS A 164 -16.86 12.65 -4.03
CA LYS A 164 -16.55 13.77 -4.94
C LYS A 164 -16.61 13.30 -6.40
N LYS A 165 -17.80 13.41 -7.01
CA LYS A 165 -18.12 12.82 -8.33
C LYS A 165 -17.22 13.28 -9.48
N GLU A 166 -16.59 14.43 -9.35
CA GLU A 166 -15.67 14.99 -10.33
C GLU A 166 -14.26 14.38 -10.29
N TYR A 167 -13.90 13.65 -9.23
CA TYR A 167 -12.60 12.99 -9.11
C TYR A 167 -12.63 11.57 -9.66
N ASP A 168 -11.47 11.10 -10.11
CA ASP A 168 -11.29 9.73 -10.59
C ASP A 168 -11.49 8.67 -9.50
N THR A 169 -11.33 9.03 -8.23
CA THR A 169 -11.67 8.17 -7.09
C THR A 169 -13.13 7.75 -7.05
N SER A 170 -14.01 8.48 -7.75
CA SER A 170 -15.45 8.22 -7.82
C SER A 170 -15.87 7.51 -9.11
N ASP A 171 -14.91 7.17 -9.97
CA ASP A 171 -15.15 6.48 -11.23
C ASP A 171 -15.00 4.96 -11.06
N PRO A 172 -16.06 4.16 -11.31
CA PRO A 172 -16.02 2.71 -11.10
C PRO A 172 -14.97 2.00 -11.96
N ARG A 173 -14.49 2.61 -13.06
CA ARG A 173 -13.41 2.05 -13.89
C ARG A 173 -12.07 1.95 -13.15
N TYR A 174 -11.89 2.74 -12.10
CA TYR A 174 -10.64 2.79 -11.33
C TYR A 174 -10.79 2.19 -9.93
N ALA A 175 -11.92 1.52 -9.63
CA ALA A 175 -12.17 0.88 -8.35
C ALA A 175 -11.15 -0.22 -8.01
N GLY A 176 -10.45 -0.78 -9.01
CA GLY A 176 -9.34 -1.70 -8.78
C GLY A 176 -8.17 -1.08 -8.01
N LEU A 177 -7.93 0.22 -8.20
CA LEU A 177 -6.89 1.03 -7.53
C LEU A 177 -7.44 1.69 -6.26
N TYR A 178 -8.58 2.37 -6.37
CA TYR A 178 -9.13 3.19 -5.28
C TYR A 178 -9.97 2.43 -4.27
N GLY A 179 -10.30 1.17 -4.56
CA GLY A 179 -11.27 0.39 -3.80
C GLY A 179 -12.70 0.55 -4.32
N PRO A 180 -13.62 -0.33 -3.89
CA PRO A 180 -15.03 -0.24 -4.24
C PRO A 180 -15.65 1.10 -3.82
N LEU A 181 -16.50 1.65 -4.67
CA LEU A 181 -17.24 2.87 -4.37
C LEU A 181 -18.14 2.66 -3.15
N HIS A 182 -18.06 3.57 -2.19
CA HIS A 182 -18.88 3.57 -0.98
C HIS A 182 -19.13 5.01 -0.54
N ASN A 183 -20.09 5.22 0.37
CA ASN A 183 -20.42 6.55 0.89
C ASN A 183 -20.79 7.62 -0.16
N LEU A 184 -21.36 7.23 -1.32
CA LEU A 184 -21.62 8.16 -2.43
C LEU A 184 -22.60 9.31 -2.10
N GLU A 185 -23.57 9.05 -1.22
CA GLU A 185 -24.57 10.05 -0.80
C GLU A 185 -24.01 11.06 0.23
N TRP A 186 -22.76 10.89 0.66
CA TRP A 186 -22.15 11.75 1.67
C TRP A 186 -21.78 13.15 1.16
N ALA A 187 -21.71 13.33 -0.16
CA ALA A 187 -21.45 14.63 -0.78
C ALA A 187 -22.43 15.72 -0.31
N GLN A 188 -23.64 15.33 0.09
CA GLN A 188 -24.70 16.26 0.50
C GLN A 188 -24.72 16.57 2.01
N ASN A 189 -24.13 15.72 2.86
CA ASN A 189 -24.35 15.74 4.31
C ASN A 189 -23.08 15.69 5.18
N MET A 190 -21.89 15.64 4.59
CA MET A 190 -20.66 15.72 5.37
C MET A 190 -20.58 17.08 6.09
N PRO A 191 -20.50 17.11 7.43
CA PRO A 191 -20.00 18.30 8.12
C PRO A 191 -18.64 18.65 7.49
N LYS A 192 -18.23 19.92 7.54
CA LYS A 192 -16.88 20.35 7.13
C LYS A 192 -15.84 19.69 8.04
N LEU A 193 -15.62 18.40 7.88
CA LEU A 193 -14.81 17.55 8.71
C LEU A 193 -13.37 17.83 8.32
N LYS A 194 -12.79 18.78 9.04
CA LYS A 194 -11.34 18.98 9.07
C LYS A 194 -10.69 17.61 9.30
N GLY A 195 -9.79 17.25 8.40
CA GLY A 195 -9.24 15.90 8.23
C GLY A 195 -8.93 15.16 9.53
N LYS A 196 -9.09 13.82 9.47
CA LYS A 196 -8.95 12.77 10.50
C LYS A 196 -10.25 12.23 11.09
N ILE A 197 -11.31 13.03 11.28
CA ILE A 197 -12.57 12.53 11.85
C ILE A 197 -13.41 11.75 10.81
N GLY A 198 -13.31 12.12 9.53
CA GLY A 198 -14.15 11.53 8.47
C GLY A 198 -13.97 10.04 8.23
N TRP A 199 -12.82 9.47 8.58
CA TRP A 199 -12.49 8.09 8.22
C TRP A 199 -13.19 7.10 9.16
N LYS A 200 -13.43 7.48 10.42
CA LYS A 200 -14.20 6.66 11.37
C LYS A 200 -15.70 6.66 11.08
N LEU A 201 -16.17 7.55 10.23
CA LEU A 201 -17.58 7.69 9.93
C LEU A 201 -17.98 6.83 8.72
N GLN A 202 -17.03 6.49 7.85
CA GLN A 202 -17.28 5.81 6.57
C GLN A 202 -17.87 4.41 6.80
N ASP A 203 -18.50 3.87 5.77
CA ASP A 203 -19.12 2.55 5.83
C ASP A 203 -18.07 1.48 6.13
N LYS A 204 -18.45 0.38 6.78
CA LYS A 204 -17.54 -0.74 7.02
C LYS A 204 -17.13 -1.39 5.68
N PRO A 205 -15.91 -1.93 5.57
CA PRO A 205 -15.44 -2.62 4.37
C PRO A 205 -16.40 -3.71 3.91
N SER A 206 -16.67 -3.75 2.61
CA SER A 206 -17.51 -4.79 2.01
C SER A 206 -16.82 -6.16 2.08
N LYS A 207 -17.62 -7.23 2.02
CA LYS A 207 -17.07 -8.59 1.96
C LYS A 207 -16.10 -8.76 0.78
N GLU A 208 -16.43 -8.21 -0.38
CA GLU A 208 -15.58 -8.25 -1.57
C GLU A 208 -14.21 -7.61 -1.33
N TYR A 209 -14.18 -6.44 -0.68
CA TYR A 209 -12.93 -5.79 -0.32
C TYR A 209 -12.11 -6.63 0.67
N LEU A 210 -12.74 -7.22 1.69
CA LEU A 210 -12.08 -8.09 2.65
C LEU A 210 -11.53 -9.38 2.01
N ASP A 211 -12.27 -9.97 1.07
CA ASP A 211 -11.84 -11.14 0.32
C ASP A 211 -10.62 -10.80 -0.58
N LYS A 212 -10.63 -9.64 -1.26
CA LYS A 212 -9.49 -9.15 -2.06
C LYS A 212 -8.29 -8.83 -1.16
N TRP A 213 -8.53 -8.18 -0.02
CA TRP A 213 -7.51 -7.88 0.99
C TRP A 213 -6.79 -9.15 1.46
N LEU A 214 -7.53 -10.21 1.78
CA LEU A 214 -6.98 -11.50 2.18
C LEU A 214 -6.26 -12.21 1.02
N SER A 215 -6.80 -12.10 -0.19
CA SER A 215 -6.21 -12.73 -1.38
C SER A 215 -4.86 -12.14 -1.74
N LYS A 216 -4.68 -10.81 -1.60
CA LYS A 216 -3.38 -10.14 -1.75
C LYS A 216 -2.34 -10.68 -0.77
N ILE A 217 -2.72 -10.87 0.48
CA ILE A 217 -1.83 -11.44 1.52
C ILE A 217 -1.39 -12.85 1.14
N ARG A 218 -2.33 -13.70 0.75
CA ARG A 218 -2.04 -15.08 0.33
C ARG A 218 -1.11 -15.10 -0.87
N GLU A 219 -1.38 -14.28 -1.88
CA GLU A 219 -0.54 -14.22 -3.08
C GLU A 219 0.91 -13.84 -2.76
N VAL A 220 1.13 -12.86 -1.87
CA VAL A 220 2.49 -12.48 -1.44
C VAL A 220 3.17 -13.60 -0.66
N ILE A 221 2.47 -14.24 0.28
CA ILE A 221 3.00 -15.36 1.07
C ILE A 221 3.37 -16.53 0.14
N ASP A 222 2.46 -16.93 -0.74
CA ASP A 222 2.61 -18.10 -1.58
C ASP A 222 3.68 -17.90 -2.66
N LYS A 223 3.74 -16.72 -3.29
CA LYS A 223 4.73 -16.44 -4.34
C LYS A 223 6.15 -16.25 -3.82
N TYR A 224 6.31 -15.55 -2.70
CA TYR A 224 7.62 -15.05 -2.26
C TYR A 224 8.15 -15.73 -0.99
N GLN A 225 7.33 -16.60 -0.36
CA GLN A 225 7.69 -17.39 0.82
C GLN A 225 8.35 -16.53 1.91
N ILE A 226 7.73 -15.39 2.20
CA ILE A 226 8.27 -14.33 3.06
C ILE A 226 8.58 -14.85 4.47
N ASP A 227 9.67 -14.35 5.07
CA ASP A 227 10.04 -14.66 6.46
C ASP A 227 9.27 -13.78 7.46
N MET A 228 8.87 -12.57 7.05
CA MET A 228 8.12 -11.62 7.86
C MET A 228 7.09 -10.85 7.03
N LEU A 229 5.85 -10.85 7.49
CA LEU A 229 4.79 -9.99 6.99
C LEU A 229 4.57 -8.85 7.98
N TRP A 230 4.72 -7.60 7.53
CA TRP A 230 4.41 -6.42 8.32
C TRP A 230 3.08 -5.82 7.88
N PHE A 231 2.23 -5.42 8.83
CA PHE A 231 0.97 -4.73 8.56
C PHE A 231 0.96 -3.33 9.16
N ASP A 232 0.40 -2.38 8.41
CA ASP A 232 0.11 -1.04 8.92
C ASP A 232 -1.20 -1.02 9.72
N SER A 233 -1.59 0.18 10.13
CA SER A 233 -2.91 0.58 10.56
C SER A 233 -4.04 0.09 9.64
N GLY A 234 -5.28 0.16 10.16
CA GLY A 234 -6.49 -0.21 9.43
C GLY A 234 -7.05 -1.60 9.78
N LEU A 235 -6.28 -2.46 10.46
CA LEU A 235 -6.73 -3.82 10.83
C LEU A 235 -7.81 -3.88 11.92
N ASN A 236 -7.95 -2.83 12.74
CA ASN A 236 -8.88 -2.79 13.87
C ASN A 236 -9.68 -1.48 13.93
N LEU A 237 -9.99 -0.90 12.77
CA LEU A 237 -10.96 0.19 12.71
C LEU A 237 -12.32 -0.36 13.17
N PRO A 238 -13.02 0.32 14.09
CA PRO A 238 -13.95 -0.29 15.04
C PRO A 238 -15.02 -1.12 14.32
N MET A 239 -14.88 -2.44 14.40
CA MET A 239 -15.90 -3.39 13.98
C MET A 239 -17.10 -3.44 14.95
N ASN A 240 -17.04 -2.71 16.08
CA ASN A 240 -18.06 -2.71 17.12
C ASN A 240 -18.91 -1.43 17.09
N LYS A 241 -20.03 -1.51 16.40
CA LYS A 241 -21.41 -1.48 16.94
C LYS A 241 -22.29 -2.17 15.91
#